data_AF-A0A967GNC2-F1
#
_entry.id   AF-A0A967GNC2-F1
#
_cell.length_a   1.000
_cell.length_b   1.000
_cell.length_c   1.000
_cell.angle_alpha   90.00
_cell.angle_beta   90.00
_cell.angle_gamma   90.00
#
_symmetry.space_group_name_H-M   'P 1'
#
loop_
_entity.id
_entity.type
_entity.pdbx_description
1 polymer ?
#
loop_
_entity_poly.entity_id
_entity_poly.type
_entity_poly.pdbx_seq_one_letter_code
_entity_poly.pdbx_strand_id
1 'polypeptide(L)'
;MLTIVDEHQIGYARGASDYLTKPVDWEKLAASLARYSASGKDLLLVEDDAETRELLRRSLIKHGWSVREADNGRSGLEAVAAQR
;
A
#
# COMPACT_ATOMS: atom_id res chain seq x y z
N MET A 1 3.68 16.00 27.56
CA MET A 1 4.21 16.79 26.43
C MET A 1 3.61 16.19 25.17
N LEU A 2 2.65 16.87 24.56
CA LEU A 2 1.98 16.40 23.35
C LEU A 2 2.86 16.77 22.15
N THR A 3 3.41 15.78 21.45
CA THR A 3 4.07 16.00 20.17
C THR A 3 3.19 15.42 19.08
N ILE A 4 2.32 16.27 18.52
CA ILE A 4 1.78 16.05 17.18
C ILE A 4 2.77 16.75 16.26
N VAL A 5 3.73 15.99 15.74
CA VAL A 5 4.52 16.43 14.60
C VAL A 5 3.70 16.08 13.38
N ASP A 6 3.28 17.11 12.68
CA ASP A 6 2.57 17.01 11.42
C ASP A 6 3.50 16.39 10.35
N GLU A 7 3.44 15.06 10.18
CA GLU A 7 4.21 14.30 9.19
C GLU A 7 3.72 14.52 7.74
N HIS A 8 3.14 15.68 7.46
CA HIS A 8 2.60 16.07 6.16
C HIS A 8 3.68 16.17 5.03
N GLN A 9 4.98 16.11 5.34
CA GLN A 9 6.06 16.32 4.35
C GLN A 9 6.93 15.10 4.01
N ILE A 10 6.90 14.00 4.76
CA ILE A 10 7.91 12.93 4.57
C ILE A 10 7.57 11.98 3.41
N GLY A 11 6.29 11.67 3.19
CA GLY A 11 5.85 10.74 2.14
C GLY A 11 6.08 11.27 0.72
N TYR A 12 5.67 12.51 0.45
CA TYR A 12 5.80 13.13 -0.89
C TYR A 12 7.26 13.44 -1.26
N ALA A 13 8.09 13.84 -0.29
CA ALA A 13 9.50 14.16 -0.55
C ALA A 13 10.34 12.95 -1.01
N ARG A 14 9.84 11.71 -0.83
CA ARG A 14 10.48 10.47 -1.28
C ARG A 14 9.81 9.82 -2.49
N GLY A 15 8.89 10.52 -3.15
CA GLY A 15 8.27 10.05 -4.40
C GLY A 15 7.04 9.15 -4.22
N ALA A 16 6.38 9.17 -3.06
CA ALA A 16 5.09 8.50 -2.90
C ALA A 16 4.00 9.20 -3.76
N SER A 17 3.19 8.40 -4.46
CA SER A 17 2.11 8.90 -5.31
C SER A 17 0.86 9.33 -4.54
N ASP A 18 0.72 8.88 -3.29
CA ASP A 18 -0.37 9.27 -2.38
C ASP A 18 -0.05 8.90 -0.91
N TYR A 19 -0.87 9.34 0.04
CA TYR A 19 -0.75 9.00 1.46
C TYR A 19 -2.11 8.72 2.12
N LEU A 20 -2.11 7.84 3.13
CA LEU A 20 -3.29 7.48 3.92
C LEU A 20 -2.90 7.43 5.40
N THR A 21 -3.78 7.93 6.26
CA THR A 21 -3.59 7.89 7.72
C THR A 21 -4.22 6.62 8.30
N LYS A 22 -3.62 6.05 9.35
CA LYS A 22 -4.28 4.99 10.12
C LYS A 22 -5.34 5.58 11.10
N PRO A 23 -6.43 4.87 11.42
CA PRO A 23 -6.85 3.60 10.81
C PRO A 23 -7.19 3.76 9.33
N VAL A 24 -6.79 2.78 8.51
CA VAL A 24 -6.87 2.88 7.05
C VAL A 24 -8.32 3.00 6.60
N ASP A 25 -8.62 4.08 5.87
CA ASP A 25 -9.90 4.29 5.19
C ASP A 25 -9.90 3.57 3.84
N TRP A 26 -10.75 2.55 3.74
CA TRP A 26 -10.84 1.66 2.58
C TRP A 26 -11.38 2.33 1.32
N GLU A 27 -12.29 3.29 1.46
CA GLU A 27 -12.84 4.02 0.31
C GLU A 27 -11.79 4.96 -0.27
N LYS A 28 -11.04 5.65 0.60
CA LYS A 28 -9.92 6.51 0.18
C LYS A 28 -8.79 5.70 -0.46
N LEU A 29 -8.46 4.54 0.10
CA LEU A 29 -7.47 3.64 -0.50
C LEU A 29 -7.93 3.18 -1.89
N ALA A 30 -9.17 2.73 -2.03
CA ALA A 30 -9.71 2.29 -3.32
C ALA A 30 -9.70 3.41 -4.36
N ALA A 31 -10.09 4.63 -3.97
CA ALA A 31 -10.07 5.80 -4.85
C ALA A 31 -8.63 6.16 -5.29
N SER A 32 -7.66 6.10 -4.38
CA SER A 32 -6.26 6.35 -4.70
C SER A 32 -5.71 5.30 -5.69
N LEU A 33 -5.96 4.02 -5.43
CA LEU A 33 -5.53 2.92 -6.31
C LEU A 33 -6.16 3.00 -7.71
N ALA A 34 -7.43 3.42 -7.81
CA ALA A 34 -8.11 3.57 -9.10
C ALA A 34 -7.44 4.62 -10.01
N ARG A 35 -6.80 5.65 -9.44
CA ARG A 35 -6.10 6.70 -10.21
C ARG A 35 -4.82 6.20 -10.87
N TYR A 36 -4.24 5.12 -10.35
CA TYR A 36 -2.94 4.60 -10.79
C TYR A 36 -3.00 3.20 -11.43
N SER A 37 -4.19 2.58 -11.51
CA SER A 37 -4.41 1.34 -12.25
C SER A 37 -4.49 1.63 -13.75
N ALA A 38 -3.35 1.52 -14.45
CA ALA A 38 -3.27 1.77 -15.89
C ALA A 38 -3.80 0.59 -16.74
N SER A 39 -3.77 -0.65 -16.21
CA SER A 39 -4.37 -1.83 -16.85
C SER A 39 -4.36 -3.02 -15.89
N GLY A 40 -5.52 -3.39 -15.37
CA GLY A 40 -5.70 -4.57 -14.51
C GLY A 40 -5.67 -4.25 -13.00
N LYS A 41 -6.22 -5.18 -12.21
CA LYS A 41 -6.29 -5.08 -10.75
C LYS A 41 -5.15 -5.86 -10.08
N ASP A 42 -3.92 -5.72 -10.58
CA ASP A 42 -2.76 -6.41 -10.02
C ASP A 42 -1.97 -5.47 -9.10
N LEU A 43 -1.69 -5.91 -7.87
CA LEU A 43 -1.07 -5.11 -6.83
C LEU A 43 0.01 -5.92 -6.06
N LEU A 44 1.07 -5.23 -5.62
CA LEU A 44 2.04 -5.76 -4.66
C LEU A 44 1.84 -5.08 -3.30
N LEU A 45 1.48 -5.85 -2.29
CA LEU A 45 1.30 -5.42 -0.91
C LEU A 45 2.60 -5.66 -0.15
N VAL A 46 3.19 -4.58 0.38
CA VAL A 46 4.38 -4.63 1.25
C VAL A 46 3.97 -4.22 2.66
N GLU A 47 4.01 -5.15 3.61
CA GLU A 47 3.59 -4.94 5.00
C GLU A 47 4.35 -5.91 5.89
N ASP A 48 4.98 -5.45 6.97
CA ASP A 48 5.85 -6.25 7.83
C ASP A 48 5.08 -7.05 8.89
N ASP A 49 3.99 -6.49 9.40
CA ASP A 49 3.10 -7.19 10.32
C ASP A 49 2.22 -8.22 9.61
N ALA A 50 2.32 -9.49 10.02
CA ALA A 50 1.62 -10.59 9.37
C ALA A 50 0.09 -10.53 9.52
N GLU A 51 -0.40 -10.07 10.67
CA GLU A 51 -1.84 -9.97 10.93
C GLU A 51 -2.48 -8.86 10.08
N THR A 52 -1.84 -7.69 10.06
CA THR A 52 -2.23 -6.55 9.23
C THR A 52 -2.17 -6.93 7.75
N ARG A 53 -1.10 -7.58 7.30
CA ARG A 53 -0.95 -8.00 5.90
C ARG A 53 -2.09 -8.92 5.46
N GLU A 54 -2.46 -9.90 6.27
CA GLU A 54 -3.56 -10.82 5.97
C GLU A 54 -4.92 -10.10 5.92
N LEU A 55 -5.18 -9.18 6.85
CA LEU A 55 -6.40 -8.36 6.84
C LEU A 55 -6.48 -7.52 5.56
N LEU A 56 -5.38 -6.86 5.19
CA LEU A 56 -5.32 -6.01 4.02
C LEU A 56 -5.51 -6.82 2.73
N ARG A 57 -4.83 -7.96 2.62
CA ARG A 57 -4.92 -8.90 1.50
C ARG A 57 -6.36 -9.37 1.28
N ARG A 58 -7.05 -9.82 2.33
CA ARG A 58 -8.45 -10.26 2.23
C ARG A 58 -9.37 -9.15 1.72
N SER A 59 -9.20 -7.93 2.23
CA SER A 59 -9.99 -6.78 1.79
C SER A 59 -9.73 -6.49 0.31
N LEU A 60 -8.48 -6.42 -0.12
CA LEU A 60 -8.10 -6.14 -1.51
C LEU A 60 -8.63 -7.21 -2.47
N ILE A 61 -8.48 -8.50 -2.14
CA ILE A 61 -9.05 -9.61 -2.94
C ILE A 61 -10.57 -9.49 -3.04
N LYS A 62 -11.27 -9.16 -1.96
CA LYS A 62 -12.72 -8.94 -1.96
C LYS A 62 -13.15 -7.83 -2.92
N HIS A 63 -12.30 -6.81 -3.11
CA HIS A 63 -12.54 -5.73 -4.07
C HIS A 63 -12.03 -6.05 -5.50
N GLY A 64 -11.64 -7.30 -5.73
CA GLY A 64 -11.28 -7.86 -7.04
C GLY A 64 -9.82 -7.65 -7.43
N TRP A 65 -8.93 -7.34 -6.49
CA TRP A 65 -7.50 -7.22 -6.75
C TRP A 65 -6.79 -8.58 -6.69
N SER A 66 -5.91 -8.84 -7.65
CA SER A 66 -4.86 -9.86 -7.53
C SER A 66 -3.74 -9.27 -6.68
N VAL A 67 -3.46 -9.88 -5.53
CA VAL A 67 -2.49 -9.35 -4.57
C VAL A 67 -1.29 -10.29 -4.50
N ARG A 68 -0.10 -9.77 -4.79
CA ARG A 68 1.18 -10.37 -4.38
C ARG A 68 1.62 -9.73 -3.08
N GLU A 69 2.37 -10.47 -2.28
CA GLU A 69 2.77 -10.04 -0.94
C GLU A 69 4.29 -9.98 -0.80
N ALA A 70 4.74 -9.04 0.01
CA ALA A 70 6.10 -8.94 0.51
C ALA A 70 6.05 -8.52 1.97
N ASP A 71 6.94 -9.08 2.77
CA ASP A 71 7.05 -8.86 4.21
C ASP A 71 8.00 -7.71 4.57
N ASN A 72 8.71 -7.12 3.60
CA ASN A 72 9.57 -5.97 3.81
C ASN A 72 9.92 -5.28 2.48
N GLY A 73 10.61 -4.14 2.57
CA GLY A 73 11.01 -3.37 1.40
C GLY A 73 11.96 -4.11 0.45
N ARG A 74 12.85 -4.97 0.96
CA ARG A 74 13.78 -5.72 0.11
C ARG A 74 13.06 -6.77 -0.72
N SER A 75 12.22 -7.59 -0.09
CA SER A 75 11.39 -8.58 -0.80
C SER A 75 10.42 -7.88 -1.76
N GLY A 76 9.91 -6.70 -1.40
CA GLY A 76 9.10 -5.86 -2.29
C GLY A 76 9.85 -5.43 -3.54
N LEU A 77 11.08 -4.92 -3.40
CA LEU A 77 11.91 -4.51 -4.54
C LEU A 77 12.29 -5.70 -5.44
N GLU A 78 12.62 -6.85 -4.85
CA GLU A 78 12.90 -8.08 -5.59
C GLU A 78 11.67 -8.55 -6.40
N ALA A 79 10.47 -8.48 -5.81
CA ALA A 79 9.21 -8.84 -6.47
C ALA A 79 8.80 -7.90 -7.62
N VAL A 80 9.15 -6.61 -7.53
CA VAL A 80 8.98 -5.65 -8.63
C VAL A 80 9.99 -5.93 -9.75
N ALA A 81 11.25 -6.18 -9.40
CA ALA A 81 12.31 -6.44 -10.39
C ALA A 81 12.05 -7.72 -11.20
N ALA A 82 11.46 -8.75 -10.58
CA ALA A 82 11.09 -10.01 -11.23
C ALA A 82 9.95 -9.89 -12.25
N GLN A 83 9.30 -8.72 -12.36
CA GLN A 83 8.16 -8.47 -13.24
C GLN A 83 8.51 -7.74 -14.53
N ARG A 84 9.80 -7.60 -14.85
CA ARG A 84 10.32 -7.01 -16.09
C ARG A 84 10.42 -7.99 -17.24
#